data_AF-A0A9I9DGC5-F1
#
_entry.id   AF-A0A9I9DGC5-F1
#
_cell.length_a   1.000
_cell.length_b   1.000
_cell.length_c   1.000
_cell.angle_alpha   90.00
_cell.angle_beta   90.00
_cell.angle_gamma   90.00
#
_symmetry.space_group_name_H-M   'P 1'
#
loop_
_entity.id
_entity.type
_entity.pdbx_description
1 polymer ?
#
loop_
_entity_poly.entity_id
_entity_poly.type
_entity_poly.pdbx_seq_one_letter_code
_entity_poly.pdbx_strand_id
1 'polypeptide(L)'
;MNPSEMGENSSDEIKISKATWMFDGSYWPGTWEVSGEDDHSRGDHVGIIQVMLPSSDAKPVYGSNTNGKNLIDTIDVDIRLPMLVYMSREKRLGYNNKKKAGAMNALLRTSAIMSNGPFILNLDCDHYINNSLALREGMCFMLDKGGNRVCYVQFPQRFDGIDPDDLYANHNPVLLDVNMRAIDGIQGPYYIGTCCIFRRIALYGFSPARVTEHHGLFGTRKTKLLLRKVTVSKKEDDEMATRNNQFALDCDDDDDADTGSLLLPKRFGNSTSLAASIKVVEFQGRLLQELESTFRRCHHCQGHYCYFLRL
;
A
#
# COMPACT_ATOMS: atom_id res chain seq x y z
N MET A 1 61.60 8.03 54.23
CA MET A 1 62.28 8.33 52.96
C MET A 1 62.38 7.06 52.13
N ASN A 2 61.48 6.92 51.16
CA ASN A 2 61.79 6.53 49.78
C ASN A 2 60.55 6.89 48.95
N PRO A 3 60.65 7.86 48.02
CA PRO A 3 59.53 8.36 47.23
C PRO A 3 59.46 7.63 45.88
N SER A 4 58.27 7.22 45.48
CA SER A 4 57.94 6.99 44.07
C SER A 4 56.43 6.96 43.96
N GLU A 5 55.88 8.17 43.96
CA GLU A 5 54.56 8.53 43.50
C GLU A 5 54.48 8.49 41.96
N MET A 6 53.25 8.32 41.47
CA MET A 6 52.74 8.65 40.13
C MET A 6 52.99 7.71 38.95
N GLY A 7 51.88 7.24 38.40
CA GLY A 7 51.79 6.66 37.07
C GLY A 7 50.53 5.82 36.82
N GLU A 8 49.34 6.21 37.33
CA GLU A 8 48.09 5.68 36.77
C GLU A 8 47.96 6.19 35.33
N ASN A 9 48.36 5.37 34.36
CA ASN A 9 48.03 5.59 32.96
C ASN A 9 46.56 5.21 32.74
N SER A 10 45.64 6.10 33.07
CA SER A 10 44.27 6.03 32.57
C SER A 10 44.24 6.55 31.13
N SER A 11 44.84 5.82 30.20
CA SER A 11 44.49 5.96 28.79
C SER A 11 43.21 5.19 28.55
N ASP A 12 42.09 5.71 29.04
CA ASP A 12 40.79 5.28 28.55
C ASP A 12 40.78 5.64 27.06
N GLU A 13 40.92 4.63 26.20
CA GLU A 13 40.67 4.79 24.77
C GLU A 13 39.28 5.38 24.63
N ILE A 14 39.22 6.64 24.21
CA ILE A 14 37.97 7.29 23.85
C ILE A 14 37.42 6.49 22.67
N LYS A 15 36.50 5.58 22.97
CA LYS A 15 35.80 4.77 21.99
C LYS A 15 34.84 5.71 21.25
N ILE A 16 35.36 6.38 20.23
CA ILE A 16 34.55 7.25 19.38
C ILE A 16 33.62 6.33 18.58
N SER A 17 32.34 6.34 18.95
CA SER A 17 31.29 5.70 18.18
C SER A 17 31.28 6.28 16.78
N LYS A 18 31.48 5.44 15.76
CA LYS A 18 31.40 5.84 14.35
C LYS A 18 29.93 5.94 13.95
N ALA A 19 29.27 6.98 14.48
CA ALA A 19 27.87 7.25 14.23
C ALA A 19 27.62 7.85 12.85
N THR A 20 26.45 7.56 12.29
CA THR A 20 25.92 8.31 11.14
C THR A 20 25.29 9.60 11.65
N TRP A 21 25.79 10.74 11.18
CA TRP A 21 25.35 12.05 11.62
C TRP A 21 24.31 12.65 10.68
N MET A 22 23.34 13.33 11.25
CA MET A 22 22.42 14.19 10.52
C MET A 22 23.00 15.60 10.37
N PHE A 23 22.47 16.38 9.42
CA PHE A 23 22.93 17.74 9.15
C PHE A 23 22.79 18.69 10.36
N ASP A 24 21.80 18.44 11.22
CA ASP A 24 21.56 19.21 12.45
C ASP A 24 22.51 18.85 13.61
N GLY A 25 23.46 17.94 13.39
CA GLY A 25 24.42 17.49 14.40
C GLY A 25 23.88 16.43 15.37
N SER A 26 22.67 15.90 15.15
CA SER A 26 22.16 14.76 15.91
C SER A 26 22.54 13.41 15.25
N TYR A 27 22.43 12.32 16.01
CA TYR A 27 22.68 10.98 15.51
C TYR A 27 21.50 10.47 14.69
N TRP A 28 21.80 9.77 13.60
CA TRP A 28 20.79 9.06 12.82
C TRP A 28 20.15 7.96 13.69
N PRO A 29 18.83 7.95 13.91
CA PRO A 29 18.19 6.94 14.77
C PRO A 29 18.17 5.54 14.17
N GLY A 30 18.49 5.39 12.88
CA GLY A 30 18.46 4.11 12.18
C GLY A 30 19.81 3.39 12.18
N THR A 31 20.05 2.61 11.13
CA THR A 31 21.28 1.84 10.96
C THR A 31 22.48 2.72 10.65
N TRP A 32 23.60 2.48 11.33
CA TRP A 32 24.88 3.12 11.04
C TRP A 32 25.77 2.22 10.16
N GLU A 33 26.67 2.83 9.38
CA GLU A 33 27.51 2.07 8.42
C GLU A 33 28.60 1.23 9.09
N VAL A 34 29.13 1.65 10.25
CA VAL A 34 30.40 1.11 10.80
C VAL A 34 30.29 0.61 12.24
N SER A 35 29.12 0.66 12.89
CA SER A 35 29.00 0.26 14.30
C SER A 35 28.14 -0.97 14.52
N GLY A 36 28.57 -1.85 15.44
CA GLY A 36 27.73 -2.86 16.08
C GLY A 36 27.11 -2.37 17.38
N GLU A 37 26.80 -1.07 17.48
CA GLU A 37 26.16 -0.51 18.67
C GLU A 37 24.70 -0.97 18.77
N ASP A 38 24.27 -1.20 20.01
CA ASP A 38 22.91 -1.59 20.34
C ASP A 38 21.94 -0.54 19.76
N ASP A 39 20.80 -0.99 19.26
CA ASP A 39 19.77 -0.16 18.59
C ASP A 39 20.18 0.55 17.27
N HIS A 40 21.37 0.32 16.71
CA HIS A 40 21.83 0.94 15.45
C HIS A 40 22.31 -0.04 14.37
N SER A 41 21.91 -1.31 14.47
CA SER A 41 22.27 -2.36 13.51
C SER A 41 21.19 -2.58 12.44
N ARG A 42 21.52 -3.29 11.34
CA ARG A 42 20.55 -3.61 10.27
C ARG A 42 19.36 -4.46 10.76
N GLY A 43 19.55 -5.21 11.84
CA GLY A 43 18.58 -6.10 12.46
C GLY A 43 17.96 -5.58 13.76
N ASP A 44 18.49 -4.48 14.29
CA ASP A 44 18.10 -3.90 15.57
C ASP A 44 18.18 -2.38 15.48
N HIS A 45 17.03 -1.74 15.28
CA HIS A 45 16.90 -0.29 15.21
C HIS A 45 15.46 0.14 15.45
N VAL A 46 15.29 1.36 15.98
CA VAL A 46 13.98 1.96 16.18
C VAL A 46 13.24 2.22 14.85
N GLY A 47 11.92 2.38 14.94
CA GLY A 47 11.10 2.84 13.81
C GLY A 47 11.27 4.34 13.60
N ILE A 48 11.24 4.78 12.35
CA ILE A 48 11.39 6.18 11.93
C ILE A 48 10.24 6.51 10.99
N ILE A 49 9.54 7.61 11.26
CA ILE A 49 8.57 8.20 10.34
C ILE A 49 8.93 9.69 10.21
N GLN A 50 9.20 10.13 8.99
CA GLN A 50 9.55 11.52 8.70
C GLN A 50 8.71 12.02 7.54
N VAL A 51 7.97 13.11 7.76
CA VAL A 51 7.25 13.82 6.70
C VAL A 51 8.24 14.74 5.99
N MET A 52 8.62 14.39 4.77
CA MET A 52 9.58 15.15 3.95
C MET A 52 8.88 16.29 3.20
N LEU A 53 7.69 16.03 2.68
CA LEU A 53 6.82 17.04 2.09
C LEU A 53 5.47 16.99 2.81
N PRO A 54 5.00 18.11 3.40
CA PRO A 54 3.74 18.13 4.14
C PRO A 54 2.54 17.95 3.22
N SER A 55 1.37 17.69 3.82
CA SER A 55 0.11 17.74 3.07
C SER A 55 -0.05 19.14 2.50
N SER A 56 -0.28 19.21 1.18
CA SER A 56 -0.79 20.43 0.58
C SER A 56 -2.24 20.65 0.98
N ASP A 57 -2.70 21.90 0.95
CA ASP A 57 -4.11 22.26 1.17
C ASP A 57 -5.04 21.58 0.14
N ALA A 58 -6.36 21.77 0.24
CA ALA A 58 -7.30 21.25 -0.77
C ALA A 58 -7.40 22.13 -2.03
N LYS A 59 -7.12 23.44 -1.89
CA LYS A 59 -7.25 24.41 -2.99
C LYS A 59 -6.04 24.39 -3.91
N PRO A 60 -6.22 24.26 -5.24
CA PRO A 60 -5.10 24.27 -6.18
C PRO A 60 -4.35 25.59 -6.10
N VAL A 61 -3.02 25.52 -6.21
CA VAL A 61 -2.16 26.70 -6.31
C VAL A 61 -1.56 26.68 -7.69
N TYR A 62 -1.83 27.72 -8.47
CA TYR A 62 -1.36 27.84 -9.84
C TYR A 62 -0.06 28.66 -9.91
N GLY A 63 0.78 28.34 -10.89
CA GLY A 63 2.01 29.08 -11.13
C GLY A 63 1.74 30.52 -11.55
N SER A 64 2.64 31.43 -11.18
CA SER A 64 2.60 32.82 -11.65
C SER A 64 3.72 33.06 -12.66
N ASN A 65 3.40 33.63 -13.81
CA ASN A 65 4.36 33.97 -14.85
C ASN A 65 4.87 35.40 -14.65
N THR A 66 5.55 35.67 -13.53
CA THR A 66 5.95 37.04 -13.20
C THR A 66 7.22 37.51 -13.88
N ASN A 67 8.05 36.65 -14.50
CA ASN A 67 9.40 37.07 -14.91
C ASN A 67 9.96 36.50 -16.22
N GLY A 68 9.21 35.74 -17.03
CA GLY A 68 9.73 35.20 -18.31
C GLY A 68 10.98 34.31 -18.19
N LYS A 69 11.36 33.92 -16.95
CA LYS A 69 12.52 33.09 -16.60
C LYS A 69 12.14 31.65 -16.27
N ASN A 70 10.85 31.32 -16.28
CA ASN A 70 10.39 29.98 -15.98
C ASN A 70 10.59 29.11 -17.22
N LEU A 71 11.41 28.06 -17.08
CA LEU A 71 11.68 27.09 -18.15
C LEU A 71 10.42 26.29 -18.54
N ILE A 72 9.45 26.21 -17.64
CA ILE A 72 8.19 25.46 -17.79
C ILE A 72 7.03 26.41 -17.50
N ASP A 73 6.05 26.45 -18.40
CA ASP A 73 4.80 27.18 -18.19
C ASP A 73 3.93 26.43 -17.18
N THR A 74 3.53 27.14 -16.12
CA THR A 74 2.79 26.60 -14.96
C THR A 74 1.53 27.38 -14.65
N ILE A 75 1.11 28.30 -15.53
CA ILE A 75 -0.06 29.17 -15.28
C ILE A 75 -1.33 28.35 -15.03
N ASP A 76 -1.53 27.26 -15.78
CA ASP A 76 -2.70 26.39 -15.66
C ASP A 76 -2.40 25.05 -14.96
N VAL A 77 -1.25 24.96 -14.29
CA VAL A 77 -0.79 23.73 -13.62
C VAL A 77 -0.83 23.94 -12.11
N ASP A 78 -1.46 23.01 -11.39
CA ASP A 78 -1.38 22.96 -9.94
C ASP A 78 0.05 22.59 -9.53
N ILE A 79 0.77 23.55 -8.95
CA ILE A 79 2.19 23.40 -8.60
C ILE A 79 2.42 22.76 -7.23
N ARG A 80 1.34 22.36 -6.54
CA ARG A 80 1.42 21.71 -5.23
C ARG A 80 2.04 20.33 -5.37
N LEU A 81 2.91 19.99 -4.42
CA LEU A 81 3.53 18.68 -4.36
C LEU A 81 2.70 17.73 -3.49
N PRO A 82 2.65 16.44 -3.84
CA PRO A 82 2.04 15.42 -3.00
C PRO A 82 2.84 15.26 -1.70
N MET A 83 2.15 14.86 -0.64
CA MET A 83 2.80 14.51 0.63
C MET A 83 3.80 13.38 0.41
N LEU A 84 5.01 13.56 0.91
CA LEU A 84 6.08 12.55 0.87
C LEU A 84 6.46 12.18 2.29
N VAL A 85 6.38 10.89 2.59
CA VAL A 85 6.68 10.34 3.91
C VAL A 85 7.77 9.29 3.77
N TYR A 86 8.88 9.50 4.48
CA TYR A 86 9.88 8.48 4.71
C TYR A 86 9.47 7.61 5.90
N MET A 87 9.54 6.29 5.73
CA MET A 87 9.24 5.33 6.78
C MET A 87 10.30 4.24 6.84
N SER A 88 10.90 4.07 8.01
CA SER A 88 11.62 2.86 8.41
C SER A 88 10.84 2.20 9.54
N ARG A 89 10.52 0.92 9.40
CA ARG A 89 9.89 0.16 10.49
C ARG A 89 10.91 -0.25 11.53
N GLU A 90 10.50 -0.42 12.77
CA GLU A 90 11.33 -1.00 13.81
C GLU A 90 11.74 -2.44 13.46
N LYS A 91 12.95 -2.84 13.89
CA LYS A 91 13.43 -4.22 13.87
C LYS A 91 14.12 -4.51 15.18
N ARG A 92 13.97 -5.74 15.68
CA ARG A 92 14.59 -6.23 16.91
C ARG A 92 15.16 -7.63 16.68
N LEU A 93 16.24 -7.95 17.40
CA LEU A 93 16.81 -9.30 17.41
C LEU A 93 15.78 -10.32 17.89
N GLY A 94 15.77 -11.51 17.28
CA GLY A 94 14.78 -12.56 17.58
C GLY A 94 13.43 -12.42 16.87
N TYR A 95 13.15 -11.30 16.20
CA TYR A 95 11.91 -11.10 15.46
C TYR A 95 12.10 -11.26 13.94
N ASN A 96 11.24 -12.08 13.32
CA ASN A 96 11.27 -12.27 11.88
C ASN A 96 10.57 -11.12 11.14
N ASN A 97 11.36 -10.34 10.38
CA ASN A 97 10.89 -9.14 9.71
C ASN A 97 10.19 -9.37 8.36
N LYS A 98 10.09 -10.60 7.85
CA LYS A 98 9.35 -10.93 6.61
C LYS A 98 9.73 -10.11 5.36
N LYS A 99 10.98 -9.61 5.30
CA LYS A 99 11.59 -8.88 4.15
C LYS A 99 10.60 -7.88 3.51
N LYS A 100 10.40 -7.93 2.18
CA LYS A 100 9.54 -7.01 1.40
C LYS A 100 8.08 -7.03 1.87
N ALA A 101 7.51 -8.21 2.10
CA ALA A 101 6.12 -8.35 2.52
C ALA A 101 5.83 -7.64 3.85
N GLY A 102 6.73 -7.80 4.83
CA GLY A 102 6.57 -7.09 6.10
C GLY A 102 6.72 -5.57 5.98
N ALA A 103 7.56 -5.09 5.05
CA ALA A 103 7.74 -3.66 4.81
C ALA A 103 6.47 -3.06 4.19
N MET A 104 5.92 -3.73 3.17
CA MET A 104 4.66 -3.33 2.52
C MET A 104 3.48 -3.33 3.51
N ASN A 105 3.39 -4.33 4.39
CA ASN A 105 2.33 -4.37 5.41
C ASN A 105 2.48 -3.23 6.43
N ALA A 106 3.70 -2.85 6.80
CA ALA A 106 3.94 -1.72 7.69
C ALA A 106 3.56 -0.38 7.02
N LEU A 107 3.88 -0.21 5.73
CA LEU A 107 3.46 0.94 4.92
C LEU A 107 1.93 1.01 4.79
N LEU A 108 1.25 -0.13 4.60
CA LEU A 108 -0.20 -0.18 4.51
C LEU A 108 -0.87 0.32 5.80
N ARG A 109 -0.34 -0.05 6.98
CA ARG A 109 -0.84 0.40 8.28
C ARG A 109 -0.54 1.87 8.53
N THR A 110 0.66 2.33 8.22
CA THR A 110 1.06 3.73 8.42
C THR A 110 0.26 4.67 7.50
N SER A 111 0.13 4.31 6.21
CA SER A 111 -0.68 5.09 5.26
C SER A 111 -2.15 5.18 5.67
N ALA A 112 -2.69 4.17 6.36
CA ALA A 112 -4.07 4.19 6.85
C ALA A 112 -4.32 5.30 7.88
N ILE A 113 -3.28 5.63 8.67
CA ILE A 113 -3.34 6.70 9.67
C ILE A 113 -3.03 8.06 9.05
N MET A 114 -2.08 8.12 8.12
CA MET A 114 -1.59 9.40 7.60
C MET A 114 -2.49 10.00 6.51
N SER A 115 -2.86 9.22 5.50
CA SER A 115 -3.65 9.71 4.35
C SER A 115 -4.94 8.93 4.13
N ASN A 116 -5.03 7.71 4.65
CA ASN A 116 -6.15 6.79 4.52
C ASN A 116 -6.66 6.58 3.08
N GLY A 117 -5.79 6.74 2.06
CA GLY A 117 -6.20 6.66 0.66
C GLY A 117 -6.79 5.29 0.26
N PRO A 118 -7.90 5.23 -0.51
CA PRO A 118 -8.61 3.97 -0.83
C PRO A 118 -7.91 3.05 -1.82
N PHE A 119 -6.99 3.60 -2.61
CA PHE A 119 -6.20 2.86 -3.58
C PHE A 119 -4.71 2.97 -3.25
N ILE A 120 -3.97 1.88 -3.45
CA ILE A 120 -2.55 1.76 -3.11
C ILE A 120 -1.79 1.29 -4.33
N LEU A 121 -0.87 2.12 -4.84
CA LEU A 121 0.08 1.70 -5.86
C LEU A 121 1.30 1.07 -5.18
N ASN A 122 1.67 -0.15 -5.59
CA ASN A 122 2.97 -0.72 -5.27
C ASN A 122 3.92 -0.57 -6.47
N LEU A 123 5.13 -0.06 -6.20
CA LEU A 123 6.17 0.19 -7.19
C LEU A 123 7.54 -0.11 -6.59
N ASP A 124 8.39 -0.80 -7.36
CA ASP A 124 9.78 -1.09 -7.01
C ASP A 124 10.73 0.04 -7.42
N CYS A 125 11.91 0.09 -6.80
CA CYS A 125 12.87 1.19 -6.98
C CYS A 125 13.53 1.26 -8.37
N ASP A 126 13.43 0.18 -9.14
CA ASP A 126 13.91 0.05 -10.52
C ASP A 126 12.79 0.28 -11.55
N HIS A 127 11.57 0.60 -11.10
CA HIS A 127 10.43 0.90 -11.95
C HIS A 127 10.01 2.36 -11.78
N TYR A 128 9.67 3.01 -12.88
CA TYR A 128 9.15 4.37 -12.89
C TYR A 128 7.89 4.48 -13.76
N ILE A 129 7.11 5.52 -13.54
CA ILE A 129 5.91 5.80 -14.33
C ILE A 129 6.33 6.57 -15.58
N ASN A 130 6.30 5.90 -16.73
CA ASN A 130 6.65 6.51 -18.02
C ASN A 130 5.49 7.38 -18.57
N ASN A 131 4.23 6.99 -18.34
CA ASN A 131 3.06 7.74 -18.79
C ASN A 131 2.25 8.28 -17.60
N SER A 132 2.11 9.61 -17.52
CA SER A 132 1.35 10.29 -16.46
C SER A 132 -0.15 9.95 -16.49
N LEU A 133 -0.68 9.47 -17.62
CA LEU A 133 -2.07 9.02 -17.74
C LEU A 133 -2.32 7.60 -17.21
N ALA A 134 -1.27 6.80 -16.97
CA ALA A 134 -1.42 5.40 -16.55
C ALA A 134 -2.24 5.25 -15.26
N LEU A 135 -1.99 6.12 -14.28
CA LEU A 135 -2.76 6.11 -13.02
C LEU A 135 -4.23 6.46 -13.24
N ARG A 136 -4.52 7.38 -14.17
CA ARG A 136 -5.89 7.75 -14.53
C ARG A 136 -6.62 6.57 -15.20
N GLU A 137 -5.94 5.84 -16.07
CA GLU A 137 -6.48 4.64 -16.71
C GLU A 137 -6.79 3.54 -15.70
N GLY A 138 -5.87 3.26 -14.77
CA GLY A 138 -6.10 2.32 -13.68
C GLY A 138 -7.28 2.71 -12.80
N MET A 139 -7.44 4.00 -12.50
CA MET A 139 -8.60 4.52 -11.78
C MET A 139 -9.90 4.36 -12.57
N CYS A 140 -9.89 4.50 -13.89
CA CYS A 140 -11.08 4.26 -14.69
C CYS A 140 -11.58 2.81 -14.52
N PHE A 141 -10.72 1.79 -14.42
CA PHE A 141 -11.17 0.42 -14.12
C PHE A 141 -11.72 0.27 -12.69
N MET A 142 -11.10 0.93 -11.71
CA MET A 142 -11.50 0.86 -10.30
C MET A 142 -12.83 1.59 -10.02
N LEU A 143 -13.13 2.63 -10.80
CA LEU A 143 -14.24 3.56 -10.57
C LEU A 143 -15.36 3.49 -11.62
N ASP A 144 -15.21 2.69 -12.69
CA ASP A 144 -16.27 2.46 -13.68
C ASP A 144 -17.30 1.42 -13.19
N LYS A 145 -18.38 1.22 -13.97
CA LYS A 145 -19.43 0.25 -13.71
C LYS A 145 -18.84 -1.16 -13.54
N GLY A 146 -19.01 -1.73 -12.34
CA GLY A 146 -18.46 -3.04 -11.98
C GLY A 146 -17.06 -2.98 -11.37
N GLY A 147 -16.44 -1.80 -11.27
CA GLY A 147 -15.15 -1.57 -10.61
C GLY A 147 -15.16 -1.86 -9.10
N ASN A 148 -16.34 -1.87 -8.47
CA ASN A 148 -16.53 -2.33 -7.08
C ASN A 148 -16.11 -3.79 -6.86
N ARG A 149 -16.10 -4.61 -7.92
CA ARG A 149 -15.62 -6.00 -7.91
C ARG A 149 -14.13 -6.11 -8.21
N VAL A 150 -13.45 -5.03 -8.58
CA VAL A 150 -12.02 -5.05 -8.89
C VAL A 150 -11.21 -4.94 -7.61
N CYS A 151 -10.35 -5.94 -7.38
CA CYS A 151 -9.40 -5.99 -6.27
C CYS A 151 -8.15 -5.18 -6.56
N TYR A 152 -7.57 -5.38 -7.75
CA TYR A 152 -6.41 -4.65 -8.21
C TYR A 152 -6.35 -4.56 -9.73
N VAL A 153 -5.59 -3.57 -10.19
CA VAL A 153 -5.22 -3.37 -11.60
C VAL A 153 -3.71 -3.57 -11.72
N GLN A 154 -3.30 -4.57 -12.49
CA GLN A 154 -1.92 -4.89 -12.79
C GLN A 154 -1.52 -4.24 -14.12
N PHE A 155 -0.44 -3.45 -14.09
CA PHE A 155 0.16 -2.88 -15.28
C PHE A 155 1.23 -3.85 -15.82
N PRO A 156 1.37 -3.98 -17.15
CA PRO A 156 2.46 -4.74 -17.75
C PRO A 156 3.79 -4.04 -17.46
N GLN A 157 4.80 -4.82 -17.06
CA GLN A 157 6.16 -4.32 -16.88
C GLN A 157 6.83 -4.18 -18.25
N ARG A 158 7.57 -3.11 -18.46
CA ARG A 158 8.40 -2.91 -19.65
C ARG A 158 9.79 -2.51 -19.16
N PHE A 159 10.82 -3.12 -19.73
CA PHE A 159 12.19 -2.87 -19.35
C PHE A 159 12.89 -2.10 -20.47
N ASP A 160 13.68 -1.11 -20.08
CA ASP A 160 14.50 -0.33 -20.99
C ASP A 160 15.88 -0.97 -21.18
N GLY A 161 16.56 -0.62 -22.27
CA GLY A 161 17.93 -1.06 -22.52
C GLY A 161 18.05 -2.55 -22.89
N ILE A 162 16.99 -3.15 -23.42
CA ILE A 162 17.05 -4.51 -23.96
C ILE A 162 17.74 -4.48 -25.32
N ASP A 163 18.62 -5.46 -25.54
CA ASP A 163 19.29 -5.68 -26.82
C ASP A 163 18.27 -5.94 -27.95
N PRO A 164 18.48 -5.40 -29.18
CA PRO A 164 17.55 -5.61 -30.29
C PRO A 164 17.29 -7.07 -30.65
N ASP A 165 18.28 -7.96 -30.45
CA ASP A 165 18.13 -9.39 -30.73
C ASP A 165 17.45 -10.14 -29.58
N ASP A 166 17.28 -9.49 -28.41
CA ASP A 166 16.68 -10.00 -27.18
C ASP A 166 17.04 -11.48 -26.89
N LEU A 167 18.33 -11.79 -26.99
CA LEU A 167 18.83 -13.17 -26.86
C LEU A 167 18.43 -13.83 -25.53
N TYR A 168 18.27 -13.02 -24.48
CA TYR A 168 17.89 -13.46 -23.15
C TYR A 168 16.37 -13.44 -22.88
N ALA A 169 15.56 -13.06 -23.88
CA ALA A 169 14.11 -12.93 -23.77
C ALA A 169 13.65 -12.05 -22.59
N ASN A 170 14.38 -10.97 -22.34
CA ASN A 170 14.13 -10.05 -21.22
C ASN A 170 12.84 -9.24 -21.38
N HIS A 171 12.33 -9.07 -22.61
CA HIS A 171 11.00 -8.46 -22.80
C HIS A 171 9.88 -9.31 -22.21
N ASN A 172 10.10 -10.63 -22.09
CA ASN A 172 9.14 -11.62 -21.59
C ASN A 172 7.69 -11.42 -22.11
N PRO A 173 7.48 -11.27 -23.44
CA PRO A 173 6.17 -10.93 -23.99
C PRO A 173 5.14 -12.04 -23.81
N VAL A 174 5.58 -13.31 -23.73
CA VAL A 174 4.67 -14.44 -23.49
C VAL A 174 3.99 -14.32 -22.13
N LEU A 175 4.74 -13.98 -21.08
CA LEU A 175 4.16 -13.81 -19.76
C LEU A 175 3.31 -12.55 -19.69
N LEU A 176 3.86 -11.41 -20.13
CA LEU A 176 3.32 -10.10 -19.86
C LEU A 176 2.20 -9.69 -20.82
N ASP A 177 2.24 -10.13 -22.08
CA ASP A 177 1.27 -9.75 -23.10
C ASP A 177 0.28 -10.86 -23.46
N VAL A 178 0.74 -12.13 -23.50
CA VAL A 178 -0.11 -13.27 -23.89
C VAL A 178 -0.84 -13.84 -22.68
N ASN A 179 -0.09 -14.33 -21.68
CA ASN A 179 -0.66 -15.05 -20.55
C ASN A 179 -1.56 -14.15 -19.69
N MET A 180 -1.07 -12.96 -19.30
CA MET A 180 -1.87 -12.02 -18.49
C MET A 180 -3.17 -11.61 -19.17
N ARG A 181 -3.11 -11.38 -20.49
CA ARG A 181 -4.29 -11.02 -21.28
C ARG A 181 -5.29 -12.17 -21.40
N ALA A 182 -4.80 -13.41 -21.53
CA ALA A 182 -5.65 -14.58 -21.60
C ALA A 182 -6.43 -14.80 -20.29
N ILE A 183 -5.75 -14.70 -19.13
CA ILE A 183 -6.38 -14.90 -17.82
C ILE A 183 -7.27 -13.72 -17.38
N ASP A 184 -7.04 -12.53 -17.91
CA ASP A 184 -7.92 -11.36 -17.73
C ASP A 184 -9.34 -11.60 -18.24
N GLY A 185 -9.49 -12.41 -19.29
CA GLY A 185 -10.80 -12.84 -19.80
C GLY A 185 -11.58 -13.79 -18.88
N ILE A 186 -10.92 -14.40 -17.89
CA ILE A 186 -11.53 -15.37 -16.97
C ILE A 186 -11.81 -14.69 -15.62
N GLN A 187 -10.76 -14.35 -14.87
CA GLN A 187 -10.87 -13.76 -13.54
C GLN A 187 -9.96 -12.53 -13.38
N GLY A 188 -8.83 -12.50 -14.09
CA GLY A 188 -7.81 -11.46 -13.95
C GLY A 188 -6.39 -12.00 -13.95
N PRO A 189 -5.40 -11.10 -14.06
CA PRO A 189 -3.97 -11.40 -13.93
C PRO A 189 -3.61 -11.77 -12.50
N TYR A 190 -2.51 -12.51 -12.30
CA TYR A 190 -1.88 -12.63 -10.98
C TYR A 190 -0.98 -11.43 -10.70
N TYR A 191 -0.78 -11.12 -9.43
CA TYR A 191 0.12 -10.06 -8.99
C TYR A 191 1.59 -10.48 -9.18
N ILE A 192 2.39 -9.65 -9.85
CA ILE A 192 3.80 -9.93 -10.20
C ILE A 192 4.82 -9.16 -9.36
N GLY A 193 4.41 -8.48 -8.30
CA GLY A 193 5.33 -7.91 -7.31
C GLY A 193 5.61 -6.41 -7.40
N THR A 194 5.17 -5.73 -8.48
CA THR A 194 5.27 -4.28 -8.70
C THR A 194 4.23 -3.82 -9.74
N CYS A 195 4.15 -2.52 -10.00
CA CYS A 195 3.29 -1.87 -10.99
C CYS A 195 1.81 -2.28 -10.85
N CYS A 196 1.28 -2.24 -9.63
CA CYS A 196 -0.07 -2.71 -9.35
C CYS A 196 -0.80 -1.75 -8.41
N ILE A 197 -2.02 -1.36 -8.79
CA ILE A 197 -2.91 -0.56 -7.96
C ILE A 197 -3.91 -1.47 -7.26
N PHE A 198 -3.84 -1.53 -5.94
CA PHE A 198 -4.74 -2.28 -5.09
C PHE A 198 -5.86 -1.43 -4.53
N ARG A 199 -7.02 -2.04 -4.35
CA ARG A 199 -8.08 -1.54 -3.47
C ARG A 199 -7.71 -1.89 -2.02
N ARG A 200 -7.60 -0.89 -1.15
CA ARG A 200 -7.15 -1.07 0.24
C ARG A 200 -7.98 -2.10 1.01
N ILE A 201 -9.31 -2.05 0.90
CA ILE A 201 -10.19 -2.99 1.60
C ILE A 201 -9.96 -4.44 1.18
N ALA A 202 -9.53 -4.67 -0.06
CA ALA A 202 -9.19 -6.01 -0.52
C ALA A 202 -7.87 -6.52 0.10
N LEU A 203 -6.88 -5.63 0.29
CA LEU A 203 -5.66 -5.97 1.04
C LEU A 203 -5.92 -6.29 2.51
N TYR A 204 -6.97 -5.71 3.10
CA TYR A 204 -7.46 -6.06 4.44
C TYR A 204 -8.21 -7.40 4.49
N GLY A 205 -8.50 -7.99 3.32
CA GLY A 205 -9.22 -9.26 3.20
C GLY A 205 -10.74 -9.11 3.26
N PHE A 206 -11.27 -7.90 3.08
CA PHE A 206 -12.72 -7.70 2.94
C PHE A 206 -13.15 -8.06 1.51
N SER A 207 -14.33 -8.68 1.41
CA SER A 207 -14.97 -8.99 0.12
C SER A 207 -15.47 -7.70 -0.56
N PRO A 208 -15.57 -7.68 -1.90
CA PRO A 208 -16.08 -6.52 -2.61
C PRO A 208 -17.50 -6.15 -2.17
N ALA A 209 -17.77 -4.85 -2.09
CA ALA A 209 -19.10 -4.36 -1.76
C ALA A 209 -20.09 -4.73 -2.88
N ARG A 210 -21.13 -5.50 -2.53
CA ARG A 210 -22.27 -5.89 -3.36
C ARG A 210 -21.96 -6.93 -4.45
N VAL A 211 -21.95 -8.19 -4.05
CA VAL A 211 -22.36 -9.30 -4.93
C VAL A 211 -23.87 -9.49 -4.75
N THR A 212 -24.69 -8.82 -5.58
CA THR A 212 -26.05 -9.28 -5.82
C THR A 212 -25.97 -10.36 -6.89
N GLU A 213 -25.81 -11.61 -6.48
CA GLU A 213 -26.00 -12.75 -7.38
C GLU A 213 -27.48 -12.85 -7.74
N HIS A 214 -27.79 -12.70 -9.03
CA HIS A 214 -29.12 -13.02 -9.56
C HIS A 214 -29.16 -14.52 -9.85
N HIS A 215 -29.70 -15.32 -8.93
CA HIS A 215 -29.99 -16.72 -9.21
C HIS A 215 -31.46 -16.87 -9.66
N GLY A 216 -31.68 -17.27 -10.91
CA GLY A 216 -33.00 -17.67 -11.43
C GLY A 216 -33.40 -17.01 -12.76
N LEU A 217 -34.14 -17.76 -13.59
CA LEU A 217 -34.60 -17.38 -14.94
C LEU A 217 -35.47 -16.09 -14.97
N PHE A 218 -36.03 -15.67 -13.83
CA PHE A 218 -36.88 -14.48 -13.68
C PHE A 218 -36.50 -13.63 -12.44
N GLY A 219 -35.20 -13.42 -12.20
CA GLY A 219 -34.65 -12.19 -11.61
C GLY A 219 -35.22 -11.63 -10.29
N THR A 220 -35.86 -12.42 -9.41
CA THR A 220 -36.63 -11.89 -8.26
C THR A 220 -36.08 -12.20 -6.87
N ARG A 221 -34.93 -12.86 -6.74
CA ARG A 221 -34.25 -13.02 -5.43
C ARG A 221 -33.00 -12.16 -5.34
N LYS A 222 -33.11 -11.06 -4.58
CA LYS A 222 -31.96 -10.27 -4.10
C LYS A 222 -31.47 -10.90 -2.80
N THR A 223 -30.48 -11.78 -2.86
CA THR A 223 -29.78 -12.21 -1.64
C THR A 223 -28.69 -11.17 -1.37
N LYS A 224 -28.88 -10.33 -0.35
CA LYS A 224 -27.73 -9.61 0.24
C LYS A 224 -26.82 -10.70 0.80
N LEU A 225 -25.69 -10.96 0.17
CA LEU A 225 -24.66 -11.86 0.72
C LEU A 225 -24.00 -11.16 1.92
N LEU A 226 -24.74 -11.04 3.02
CA LEU A 226 -24.19 -10.88 4.36
C LEU A 226 -23.69 -12.26 4.78
N LEU A 227 -22.45 -12.47 4.38
CA LEU A 227 -21.39 -13.13 5.10
C LEU A 227 -21.81 -14.19 6.16
N ARG A 228 -21.65 -15.45 5.75
CA ARG A 228 -22.07 -16.68 6.42
C ARG A 228 -21.53 -16.80 7.86
N LYS A 229 -22.44 -16.96 8.82
CA LYS A 229 -22.21 -17.26 10.24
C LYS A 229 -21.31 -18.50 10.41
N VAL A 230 -20.20 -18.38 11.15
CA VAL A 230 -19.42 -19.54 11.62
C VAL A 230 -20.07 -20.06 12.90
N THR A 231 -20.69 -21.23 12.83
CA THR A 231 -21.01 -22.03 14.01
C THR A 231 -19.73 -22.63 14.57
N VAL A 232 -19.32 -22.18 15.76
CA VAL A 232 -18.21 -22.75 16.52
C VAL A 232 -18.63 -24.13 17.05
N SER A 233 -18.18 -25.19 16.41
CA SER A 233 -18.17 -26.53 17.02
C SER A 233 -16.79 -26.81 17.60
N LYS A 234 -16.74 -26.99 18.93
CA LYS A 234 -15.59 -27.58 19.66
C LYS A 234 -15.25 -28.94 19.06
N LYS A 235 -13.99 -29.16 18.64
CA LYS A 235 -13.16 -30.33 19.00
C LYS A 235 -11.74 -30.26 18.42
N GLU A 236 -10.87 -30.97 19.11
CA GLU A 236 -9.40 -31.01 19.09
C GLU A 236 -8.80 -31.70 17.83
N ASP A 237 -7.55 -31.30 17.55
CA ASP A 237 -6.43 -31.94 16.85
C ASP A 237 -6.49 -32.36 15.36
N ASP A 238 -5.29 -32.28 14.77
CA ASP A 238 -4.77 -32.75 13.49
C ASP A 238 -4.81 -31.88 12.21
N GLU A 239 -3.85 -32.22 11.35
CA GLU A 239 -3.02 -31.39 10.49
C GLU A 239 -3.67 -30.78 9.22
N MET A 240 -3.00 -29.70 8.76
CA MET A 240 -2.84 -29.24 7.37
C MET A 240 -4.08 -29.22 6.45
N ALA A 241 -4.83 -28.12 6.48
CA ALA A 241 -5.64 -27.68 5.35
C ALA A 241 -5.83 -26.16 5.30
N THR A 242 -5.63 -25.61 4.11
CA THR A 242 -5.98 -24.28 3.58
C THR A 242 -7.16 -23.61 4.29
N ARG A 243 -6.90 -22.59 5.13
CA ARG A 243 -7.95 -21.77 5.77
C ARG A 243 -8.28 -20.54 4.94
N ASN A 244 -9.24 -20.69 4.03
CA ASN A 244 -10.05 -19.56 3.53
C ASN A 244 -10.87 -18.99 4.70
N ASN A 245 -10.53 -17.78 5.15
CA ASN A 245 -11.21 -17.10 6.25
C ASN A 245 -11.96 -15.88 5.71
N GLN A 246 -13.25 -16.05 5.45
CA GLN A 246 -14.19 -14.99 5.04
C GLN A 246 -15.03 -14.61 6.28
N PHE A 247 -14.95 -13.36 6.75
CA PHE A 247 -15.59 -12.87 7.99
C PHE A 247 -16.51 -11.65 7.80
N ALA A 248 -17.64 -11.66 8.51
CA ALA A 248 -18.84 -10.81 8.41
C ALA A 248 -18.72 -9.54 9.23
N LEU A 249 -19.16 -8.42 8.69
CA LEU A 249 -19.63 -7.30 9.49
C LEU A 249 -21.13 -7.18 9.23
N ASP A 250 -21.94 -7.50 10.23
CA ASP A 250 -23.37 -7.16 10.24
C ASP A 250 -23.49 -5.65 10.41
N CYS A 251 -24.31 -5.04 9.57
CA CYS A 251 -24.88 -3.72 9.80
C CYS A 251 -26.38 -3.91 9.98
N ASP A 252 -26.78 -4.23 11.21
CA ASP A 252 -28.13 -3.93 11.65
C ASP A 252 -28.19 -2.42 11.92
N ASP A 253 -29.23 -1.80 11.35
CA ASP A 253 -29.75 -0.51 11.78
C ASP A 253 -30.26 -0.70 13.21
N ASP A 254 -29.43 -0.51 14.21
CA ASP A 254 -29.82 -0.06 15.54
C ASP A 254 -28.58 0.42 16.30
N ASP A 255 -28.74 1.56 16.97
CA ASP A 255 -27.75 2.32 17.71
C ASP A 255 -26.89 1.43 18.64
N ASP A 256 -25.63 1.20 18.29
CA ASP A 256 -24.54 0.98 19.26
C ASP A 256 -23.17 1.17 18.60
N ALA A 257 -22.59 2.35 18.82
CA ALA A 257 -21.27 2.73 18.30
C ALA A 257 -20.10 1.88 18.86
N ASP A 258 -20.36 1.01 19.84
CA ASP A 258 -19.33 0.27 20.58
C ASP A 258 -19.09 -1.17 20.03
N THR A 259 -20.11 -1.77 19.39
CA THR A 259 -20.07 -3.20 18.98
C THR A 259 -19.25 -3.47 17.71
N GLY A 260 -19.06 -2.46 16.86
CA GLY A 260 -18.29 -2.61 15.61
C GLY A 260 -16.77 -2.73 15.79
N SER A 261 -16.25 -2.39 16.97
CA SER A 261 -14.82 -2.51 17.30
C SER A 261 -14.41 -3.95 17.62
N LEU A 262 -15.36 -4.78 18.08
CA LEU A 262 -15.13 -6.13 18.59
C LEU A 262 -15.01 -7.21 17.51
N LEU A 263 -15.32 -6.89 16.25
CA LEU A 263 -15.31 -7.86 15.13
C LEU A 263 -14.18 -7.64 14.11
N LEU A 264 -13.35 -6.60 14.29
CA LEU A 264 -12.17 -6.48 13.46
C LEU A 264 -11.24 -7.65 13.75
N PRO A 265 -10.77 -8.37 12.71
CA PRO A 265 -9.90 -9.51 12.92
C PRO A 265 -8.73 -9.13 13.84
N LYS A 266 -8.36 -10.01 14.79
CA LYS A 266 -7.15 -9.86 15.64
C LYS A 266 -5.88 -9.47 14.85
N ARG A 267 -5.90 -9.69 13.53
CA ARG A 267 -4.95 -9.28 12.49
C ARG A 267 -4.59 -7.79 12.51
N PHE A 268 -5.50 -6.91 12.93
CA PHE A 268 -5.27 -5.46 12.95
C PHE A 268 -4.66 -4.97 14.28
N GLY A 269 -4.50 -5.87 15.26
CA GLY A 269 -4.03 -5.55 16.59
C GLY A 269 -5.01 -4.66 17.36
N ASN A 270 -4.53 -4.01 18.41
CA ASN A 270 -5.35 -3.20 19.32
C ASN A 270 -5.42 -1.71 18.93
N SER A 271 -5.07 -1.37 17.69
CA SER A 271 -5.05 0.04 17.24
C SER A 271 -6.45 0.50 16.87
N THR A 272 -7.06 1.29 17.76
CA THR A 272 -8.39 1.89 17.55
C THR A 272 -8.42 2.88 16.39
N SER A 273 -7.32 3.62 16.18
CA SER A 273 -7.19 4.55 15.04
C SER A 273 -7.16 3.82 13.70
N LEU A 274 -6.44 2.70 13.61
CA LEU A 274 -6.43 1.85 12.41
C LEU A 274 -7.81 1.22 12.17
N ALA A 275 -8.46 0.75 13.24
CA ALA A 275 -9.81 0.21 13.18
C ALA A 275 -10.83 1.23 12.64
N ALA A 276 -10.80 2.45 13.16
CA ALA A 276 -11.68 3.53 12.73
C ALA A 276 -11.46 3.92 11.26
N SER A 277 -10.22 3.85 10.77
CA SER A 277 -9.88 4.23 9.40
C SER A 277 -10.51 3.31 8.34
N ILE A 278 -10.80 2.05 8.69
CA ILE A 278 -11.34 1.03 7.78
C ILE A 278 -12.72 1.41 7.22
N LYS A 279 -13.64 1.90 8.08
CA LYS A 279 -14.98 2.29 7.64
C LYS A 279 -14.93 3.49 6.69
N VAL A 280 -14.08 4.47 7.00
CA VAL A 280 -13.89 5.67 6.19
C VAL A 280 -13.37 5.31 4.79
N VAL A 281 -12.36 4.44 4.73
CA VAL A 281 -11.74 4.10 3.44
C VAL A 281 -12.60 3.17 2.60
N GLU A 282 -13.39 2.30 3.23
CA GLU A 282 -14.40 1.50 2.52
C GLU A 282 -15.42 2.41 1.82
N PHE A 283 -15.93 3.43 2.52
CA PHE A 283 -16.85 4.40 1.96
C PHE A 283 -16.22 5.22 0.82
N GLN A 284 -15.02 5.77 1.03
CA GLN A 284 -14.30 6.56 0.02
C GLN A 284 -13.91 5.76 -1.22
N GLY A 285 -13.76 4.43 -1.09
CA GLY A 285 -13.46 3.55 -2.21
C GLY A 285 -14.67 3.16 -3.06
N ARG A 286 -15.90 3.53 -2.69
CA ARG A 286 -17.11 3.17 -3.45
C ARG A 286 -17.20 3.92 -4.77
N LEU A 287 -18.01 3.38 -5.69
CA LEU A 287 -18.21 3.96 -7.02
C LEU A 287 -18.91 5.32 -6.90
N LEU A 288 -18.42 6.31 -7.64
CA LEU A 288 -18.98 7.67 -7.68
C LEU A 288 -20.45 7.71 -8.14
N GLN A 289 -20.88 6.75 -8.97
CA GLN A 289 -22.27 6.63 -9.43
C GLN A 289 -23.26 6.26 -8.32
N GLU A 290 -22.78 5.74 -7.18
CA GLU A 290 -23.61 5.52 -6.00
C GLU A 290 -23.81 6.79 -5.17
N LEU A 291 -23.04 7.85 -5.44
CA LEU A 291 -23.12 9.14 -4.77
C LEU A 291 -23.87 10.20 -5.59
N GLU A 292 -23.72 10.24 -6.91
CA GLU A 292 -24.47 11.15 -7.79
C GLU A 292 -24.68 10.53 -9.19
N SER A 293 -25.91 10.64 -9.72
CA SER A 293 -26.39 9.98 -10.93
C SER A 293 -25.85 10.51 -12.27
N THR A 294 -24.70 11.21 -12.28
CA THR A 294 -24.38 12.14 -13.39
C THR A 294 -22.95 12.07 -13.92
N PHE A 295 -22.25 10.94 -13.78
CA PHE A 295 -20.90 10.80 -14.34
C PHE A 295 -20.87 10.14 -15.73
N ARG A 296 -20.23 10.80 -16.71
CA ARG A 296 -20.02 10.29 -18.07
C ARG A 296 -18.98 9.15 -18.05
N ARG A 297 -19.18 8.13 -18.88
CA ARG A 297 -18.21 7.01 -19.04
C ARG A 297 -16.82 7.55 -19.38
N CYS A 298 -15.78 6.89 -18.85
CA CYS A 298 -14.40 7.12 -19.27
C CYS A 298 -14.24 6.56 -20.69
N HIS A 299 -14.46 7.40 -21.71
CA HIS A 299 -14.41 7.00 -23.14
C HIS A 299 -12.98 6.80 -23.67
N HIS A 300 -11.95 6.96 -22.84
CA HIS A 300 -10.54 6.92 -23.25
C HIS A 300 -9.78 5.69 -22.74
N CYS A 301 -10.45 4.68 -22.18
CA CYS A 301 -9.77 3.44 -21.80
C CYS A 301 -9.49 2.59 -23.04
N GLN A 302 -8.32 2.79 -23.64
CA GLN A 302 -7.74 1.80 -24.53
C GLN A 302 -7.25 0.66 -23.65
N GLY A 303 -7.97 -0.47 -23.61
CA GLY A 303 -7.63 -1.67 -22.81
C GLY A 303 -6.35 -2.39 -23.24
N HIS A 304 -5.36 -1.64 -23.73
CA HIS A 304 -4.07 -2.11 -24.23
C HIS A 304 -2.98 -2.10 -23.16
N TYR A 305 -3.22 -1.50 -21.98
CA TYR A 305 -2.16 -1.18 -21.02
C TYR A 305 -2.39 -1.67 -19.58
N CYS A 306 -3.47 -2.40 -19.29
CA CYS A 306 -3.81 -2.83 -17.93
C CYS A 306 -4.63 -4.12 -17.94
N TYR A 307 -4.47 -4.92 -16.89
CA TYR A 307 -5.25 -6.12 -16.60
C TYR A 307 -5.83 -6.00 -15.18
N PHE A 308 -6.98 -6.58 -14.88
CA PHE A 308 -7.60 -6.39 -13.56
C PHE A 308 -8.19 -7.68 -12.97
N LEU A 309 -8.01 -7.87 -11.67
CA LEU A 309 -8.58 -9.02 -10.96
C LEU A 309 -9.96 -8.68 -10.40
N ARG A 310 -10.97 -9.48 -10.79
CA ARG A 310 -12.32 -9.43 -10.22
C ARG A 310 -12.46 -10.44 -9.06
N LEU A 311 -13.04 -9.98 -7.96
CA LEU A 311 -13.48 -10.78 -6.81
C LEU A 311 -14.97 -11.13 -6.92
#